data_AF-A0A7V9J975-F1
#
_entry.id   AF-A0A7V9J975-F1
#
_cell.length_a   1.000
_cell.length_b   1.000
_cell.length_c   1.000
_cell.angle_alpha   90.00
_cell.angle_beta   90.00
_cell.angle_gamma   90.00
#
_symmetry.space_group_name_H-M   'P 1'
#
loop_
_entity.id
_entity.type
_entity.pdbx_description
1 polymer ?
#
loop_
_entity_poly.entity_id
_entity_poly.type
_entity_poly.pdbx_seq_one_letter_code
_entity_poly.pdbx_strand_id
1 'polypeptide(L)'
;MTTIDIVDASGATSGSVELPPEIFDTQVNIPLIHQVVVAQLAAARQGSHNTKTRGEVAGGGKKPYRQKGTGRARQGSIRAPQFVGGGIVHGPTPHDYVQRTPKKMKAAALRGALSDRAREGRVHVVDGLLDGDRPSTKSALAAVAHVTDRPRVLVVLERGDDLIWRSLRNVAGVHLLNVDQLNTYDVLLSDDVVFTKGAFDAFVAGPSVGKSVKAVATSTEAEAVVDTEPVVEPQAVAETPAVVEPQAVAETPAVVEPQAVAETETPAVAETTDEEGSS
;
A
#
# COMPACT_ATOMS: atom_id res chain seq x y z
N MET A 1 0.64 14.26 31.03
CA MET A 1 0.03 13.14 30.30
C MET A 1 -1.27 13.66 29.73
N THR A 2 -1.45 13.54 28.42
CA THR A 2 -2.64 14.00 27.71
C THR A 2 -3.60 12.82 27.61
N THR A 3 -4.83 13.02 28.05
CA THR A 3 -5.90 12.01 27.97
C THR A 3 -6.82 12.36 26.81
N ILE A 4 -7.23 11.35 26.05
CA ILE A 4 -8.17 11.49 24.93
C ILE A 4 -9.38 10.59 25.19
N ASP A 5 -10.57 11.09 24.89
CA ASP A 5 -11.81 10.35 25.00
C ASP A 5 -11.97 9.37 23.83
N ILE A 6 -12.44 8.16 24.14
CA ILE A 6 -12.85 7.18 23.13
C ILE A 6 -14.27 7.50 22.72
N VAL A 7 -14.49 7.65 21.41
CA VAL A 7 -15.82 7.91 20.83
C VAL A 7 -16.35 6.62 20.21
N ASP A 8 -17.62 6.32 20.43
CA ASP A 8 -18.32 5.22 19.75
C ASP A 8 -18.86 5.63 18.37
N ALA A 9 -19.43 4.69 17.63
CA ALA A 9 -20.00 4.96 16.30
C ALA A 9 -21.18 5.95 16.32
N SER A 10 -21.82 6.14 17.48
CA SER A 10 -22.93 7.08 17.68
C SER A 10 -22.49 8.48 18.10
N GLY A 11 -21.20 8.68 18.37
CA GLY A 11 -20.64 9.94 18.85
C GLY A 11 -20.65 10.09 20.38
N ALA A 12 -21.02 9.06 21.14
CA ALA A 12 -20.97 9.09 22.59
C ALA A 12 -19.59 8.64 23.12
N THR A 13 -19.20 9.21 24.26
CA THR A 13 -17.93 8.87 24.92
C THR A 13 -18.04 7.52 25.63
N SER A 14 -17.29 6.52 25.16
CA SER A 14 -17.31 5.15 25.70
C SER A 14 -16.18 4.87 26.70
N GLY A 15 -15.18 5.76 26.78
CA GLY A 15 -14.06 5.64 27.70
C GLY A 15 -13.02 6.74 27.49
N SER A 16 -11.84 6.58 28.10
CA SER A 16 -10.69 7.45 27.85
C SER A 16 -9.40 6.63 27.76
N VAL A 17 -8.43 7.14 27.01
CA VAL A 17 -7.10 6.53 26.81
C VAL A 17 -6.02 7.57 27.07
N GLU A 18 -4.93 7.12 27.68
CA GLU A 18 -3.77 7.94 27.96
C GLU A 18 -2.79 7.89 26.78
N LEU A 19 -2.33 9.06 26.31
CA LEU A 19 -1.28 9.15 25.31
C LEU A 19 0.11 9.05 25.96
N PRO A 20 0.94 8.07 25.58
CA PRO A 20 2.32 7.99 26.07
C PRO A 20 3.15 9.20 25.61
N PRO A 21 3.79 9.94 26.55
CA PRO A 21 4.53 11.15 26.21
C PRO A 21 5.74 10.88 25.31
N GLU A 22 6.32 9.67 25.37
CA GLU A 22 7.44 9.27 24.53
C GLU A 22 7.11 9.24 23.03
N ILE A 23 5.84 9.09 22.67
CA ILE A 23 5.37 8.98 21.29
C ILE A 23 4.67 10.27 20.86
N PHE A 24 3.84 10.84 21.72
CA PHE A 24 2.95 11.95 21.41
C PHE A 24 3.35 13.30 22.02
N ASP A 25 4.45 13.38 22.77
CA ASP A 25 5.00 14.64 23.30
C ASP A 25 6.49 14.81 23.01
N THR A 26 6.89 14.49 21.78
CA THR A 26 8.25 14.70 21.31
C THR A 26 8.41 16.08 20.66
N GLN A 27 9.60 16.68 20.79
CA GLN A 27 9.89 17.96 20.14
C GLN A 27 9.93 17.78 18.61
N VAL A 28 9.11 18.57 17.90
CA VAL A 28 9.02 18.56 16.44
C VAL A 28 10.32 19.08 15.84
N ASN A 29 10.92 18.29 14.93
CA ASN A 29 12.11 18.66 14.17
C ASN A 29 11.77 18.70 12.67
N ILE A 30 11.53 19.91 12.16
CA ILE A 30 11.07 20.15 10.78
C ILE A 30 12.08 19.65 9.73
N PRO A 31 13.40 19.95 9.81
CA PRO A 31 14.37 19.41 8.85
C PRO A 31 14.39 17.88 8.77
N LEU A 32 14.27 17.21 9.92
CA LEU A 32 14.25 15.75 9.98
C LEU A 32 12.98 15.19 9.33
N ILE A 33 11.83 15.79 9.59
CA ILE A 33 10.55 15.41 8.98
C ILE A 33 10.61 15.60 7.46
N HIS A 34 11.09 16.76 7.00
CA HIS A 34 11.26 17.06 5.59
C HIS A 34 12.15 16.03 4.89
N GLN A 35 13.30 15.69 5.48
CA GLN A 35 14.20 14.69 4.91
C GLN A 35 13.56 13.30 4.78
N VAL A 36 12.78 12.87 5.78
CA VAL A 36 12.07 11.57 5.73
C VAL A 36 10.99 11.57 4.67
N VAL A 37 10.20 12.64 4.57
CA VAL A 37 9.12 12.78 3.57
C VAL A 37 9.70 12.81 2.15
N VAL A 38 10.76 13.60 1.91
CA VAL A 38 11.43 13.63 0.61
C VAL A 38 11.98 12.26 0.23
N ALA A 39 12.55 11.51 1.18
CA ALA A 39 13.02 10.15 0.93
C ALA A 39 11.87 9.17 0.62
N GLN A 40 10.72 9.31 1.26
CA GLN A 40 9.51 8.52 0.96
C GLN A 40 8.98 8.82 -0.45
N LEU A 41 8.82 10.10 -0.79
CA LEU A 41 8.38 10.54 -2.12
C LEU A 41 9.37 10.12 -3.22
N ALA A 42 10.67 10.20 -2.95
CA ALA A 42 11.69 9.72 -3.87
C ALA A 42 11.60 8.20 -4.08
N ALA A 43 11.35 7.42 -3.03
CA ALA A 43 11.17 5.97 -3.16
C ALA A 43 9.88 5.58 -3.90
N ALA A 44 8.83 6.40 -3.83
CA ALA A 44 7.59 6.20 -4.58
C ALA A 44 7.72 6.53 -6.08
N ARG A 45 8.73 7.34 -6.47
CA ARG A 45 8.93 7.75 -7.85
C ARG A 45 9.41 6.58 -8.72
N GLN A 46 8.67 6.29 -9.78
CA GLN A 46 9.07 5.28 -10.76
C GLN A 46 10.18 5.83 -11.68
N GLY A 47 11.28 5.09 -11.77
CA GLY A 47 12.45 5.37 -12.62
C GLY A 47 12.29 5.05 -14.11
N SER A 48 11.07 4.85 -14.62
CA SER A 48 10.81 4.33 -15.97
C SER A 48 10.91 5.39 -17.07
N HIS A 49 12.09 5.97 -17.22
CA HIS A 49 12.40 6.99 -18.22
C HIS A 49 13.70 6.61 -18.93
N ASN A 50 13.68 6.52 -20.26
CA ASN A 50 14.84 6.11 -21.04
C ASN A 50 14.91 6.87 -22.36
N THR A 51 16.12 7.07 -22.86
CA THR A 51 16.40 7.61 -24.19
C THR A 51 17.46 6.78 -24.87
N LYS A 52 17.38 6.66 -26.19
CA LYS A 52 18.37 5.92 -26.96
C LYS A 52 19.63 6.76 -27.14
N THR A 53 20.72 6.27 -26.57
CA THR A 53 22.06 6.78 -26.82
C THR A 53 22.48 6.51 -28.27
N ARG A 54 23.56 7.14 -28.73
CA ARG A 54 24.09 6.94 -30.09
C ARG A 54 24.28 5.46 -30.48
N GLY A 55 24.62 4.59 -29.52
CA GLY A 55 24.84 3.16 -29.75
C GLY A 55 23.55 2.35 -29.86
N GLU A 56 22.45 2.84 -29.32
CA GLU A 56 21.15 2.15 -29.27
C GLU A 56 20.21 2.57 -30.41
N VAL A 57 20.51 3.69 -31.08
CA VAL A 57 19.76 4.14 -32.26
C VAL A 57 20.16 3.33 -33.49
N ALA A 58 19.18 2.78 -34.20
CA ALA A 58 19.40 1.90 -35.36
C ALA A 58 20.21 2.56 -36.49
N GLY A 59 21.24 1.87 -36.99
CA GLY A 59 22.09 2.31 -38.09
C GLY A 59 23.38 3.00 -37.61
N GLY A 60 23.99 3.85 -38.45
CA GLY A 60 25.16 4.62 -38.04
C GLY A 60 26.49 3.86 -37.89
N GLY A 61 26.51 2.55 -38.20
CA GLY A 61 27.71 1.69 -38.14
C GLY A 61 28.70 1.86 -39.30
N LYS A 62 28.35 2.63 -40.34
CA LYS A 62 29.24 2.95 -41.47
C LYS A 62 29.52 4.45 -41.52
N LYS A 63 30.79 4.79 -41.78
CA LYS A 63 31.20 6.17 -42.04
C LYS A 63 30.48 6.72 -43.28
N PRO A 64 29.82 7.88 -43.22
CA PRO A 64 29.01 8.39 -44.33
C PRO A 64 29.80 8.65 -45.63
N TYR A 65 31.05 9.11 -45.51
CA TYR A 65 31.95 9.39 -46.64
C TYR A 65 33.43 9.40 -46.21
N ARG A 66 34.34 9.47 -47.18
CA ARG A 66 35.80 9.52 -46.97
C ARG A 66 36.23 10.68 -46.07
N GLN A 67 37.34 10.50 -45.32
CA GLN A 67 37.80 11.45 -44.28
C GLN A 67 38.19 12.85 -44.81
N LYS A 68 38.68 12.94 -46.06
CA LYS A 68 39.13 14.17 -46.71
C LYS A 68 38.70 14.17 -48.19
N GLY A 69 38.70 15.34 -48.82
CA GLY A 69 38.45 15.50 -50.26
C GLY A 69 36.97 15.60 -50.68
N THR A 70 36.05 15.84 -49.75
CA THR A 70 34.60 15.97 -50.05
C THR A 70 34.07 17.41 -49.96
N GLY A 71 34.85 18.35 -49.43
CA GLY A 71 34.41 19.73 -49.16
C GLY A 71 33.40 19.88 -47.99
N ARG A 72 32.91 18.77 -47.43
CA ARG A 72 31.95 18.73 -46.31
C ARG A 72 32.68 18.63 -44.96
N ALA A 73 31.99 18.97 -43.87
CA ALA A 73 32.49 18.76 -42.51
C ALA A 73 32.82 17.28 -42.25
N ARG A 74 33.71 16.99 -41.29
CA ARG A 74 34.10 15.60 -40.99
C ARG A 74 33.01 14.91 -40.17
N GLN A 75 32.58 13.74 -40.62
CA GLN A 75 31.54 12.96 -39.92
C GLN A 75 31.92 11.49 -39.79
N GLY A 76 31.71 10.95 -38.58
CA GLY A 76 32.01 9.57 -38.24
C GLY A 76 30.80 8.63 -38.37
N SER A 77 29.59 9.15 -38.21
CA SER A 77 28.33 8.38 -38.22
C SER A 77 27.16 9.30 -38.54
N ILE A 78 26.08 8.75 -39.11
CA ILE A 78 24.81 9.46 -39.31
C ILE A 78 23.97 9.56 -38.01
N ARG A 79 24.35 8.85 -36.94
CA ARG A 79 23.65 8.86 -35.64
C ARG A 79 24.33 9.73 -34.58
N ALA A 80 25.25 10.60 -34.99
CA ALA A 80 25.88 11.53 -34.07
C ALA A 80 24.85 12.55 -33.52
N PRO A 81 25.03 13.08 -32.30
CA PRO A 81 24.02 13.91 -31.63
C PRO A 81 23.60 15.17 -32.38
N GLN A 82 24.52 15.76 -33.15
CA GLN A 82 24.26 16.94 -33.97
C GLN A 82 23.42 16.65 -35.22
N PHE A 83 23.16 15.38 -35.55
CA PHE A 83 22.31 14.99 -36.68
C PHE A 83 20.85 14.88 -36.25
N VAL A 84 19.94 15.19 -37.17
CA VAL A 84 18.52 14.89 -37.03
C VAL A 84 18.34 13.36 -36.94
N GLY A 85 17.63 12.90 -35.90
CA GLY A 85 17.52 11.46 -35.61
C GLY A 85 18.82 10.83 -35.11
N GLY A 86 19.76 11.64 -34.61
CA GLY A 86 20.93 11.20 -33.84
C GLY A 86 20.56 10.75 -32.44
N GLY A 87 21.48 10.04 -31.78
CA GLY A 87 21.29 9.62 -30.39
C GLY A 87 21.48 10.76 -29.40
N ILE A 88 20.82 10.67 -28.25
CA ILE A 88 20.92 11.65 -27.16
C ILE A 88 22.19 11.37 -26.34
N VAL A 89 22.94 12.41 -25.96
CA VAL A 89 24.20 12.27 -25.19
C VAL A 89 23.93 12.15 -23.69
N HIS A 90 23.30 13.16 -23.11
CA HIS A 90 22.94 13.21 -21.70
C HIS A 90 21.42 13.24 -21.60
N GLY A 91 20.84 12.07 -21.81
CA GLY A 91 19.41 11.86 -21.70
C GLY A 91 19.02 11.15 -20.40
N PRO A 92 17.73 11.09 -20.10
CA PRO A 92 17.23 10.28 -19.00
C PRO A 92 17.59 8.81 -19.22
N THR A 93 18.02 8.16 -18.13
CA THR A 93 18.29 6.72 -18.07
C THR A 93 17.53 6.13 -16.88
N PRO A 94 17.02 4.89 -16.98
CA PRO A 94 16.31 4.27 -15.87
C PRO A 94 17.23 4.11 -14.66
N HIS A 95 16.80 4.61 -13.51
CA HIS A 95 17.51 4.49 -12.24
C HIS A 95 16.54 4.55 -11.08
N ASP A 96 17.00 4.05 -9.93
CA ASP A 96 16.26 4.11 -8.67
C ASP A 96 16.50 5.44 -7.96
N TYR A 97 15.43 6.01 -7.42
CA TYR A 97 15.46 7.26 -6.63
C TYR A 97 15.55 7.02 -5.12
N VAL A 98 15.67 5.75 -4.69
CA VAL A 98 15.62 5.36 -3.28
C VAL A 98 16.78 5.95 -2.49
N GLN A 99 16.47 6.67 -1.42
CA GLN A 99 17.46 7.23 -0.48
C GLN A 99 17.44 6.44 0.83
N ARG A 100 18.62 6.06 1.34
CA ARG A 100 18.74 5.28 2.58
C ARG A 100 18.62 6.19 3.80
N THR A 101 17.45 6.20 4.43
CA THR A 101 17.23 6.91 5.70
C THR A 101 17.37 5.97 6.91
N PRO A 102 18.18 6.31 7.93
CA PRO A 102 18.31 5.52 9.15
C PRO A 102 16.98 5.26 9.87
N LYS A 103 16.84 4.07 10.47
CA LYS A 103 15.60 3.65 11.17
C LYS A 103 15.19 4.62 12.29
N LYS A 104 16.17 5.09 13.07
CA LYS A 104 15.93 6.05 14.18
C LYS A 104 15.37 7.38 13.67
N MET A 105 15.80 7.84 12.50
CA MET A 105 15.27 9.06 11.89
C MET A 105 13.82 8.89 11.45
N LYS A 106 13.47 7.76 10.82
CA LYS A 106 12.09 7.47 10.43
C LYS A 106 11.16 7.43 11.65
N ALA A 107 11.58 6.74 12.71
CA ALA A 107 10.80 6.65 13.94
C ALA A 107 10.67 8.02 14.65
N ALA A 108 11.73 8.81 14.69
CA ALA A 108 11.68 10.16 15.26
C ALA A 108 10.78 11.10 14.44
N ALA A 109 10.79 11.00 13.12
CA ALA A 109 9.93 11.80 12.25
C ALA A 109 8.44 11.50 12.47
N LEU A 110 8.10 10.21 12.55
CA LEU A 110 6.73 9.78 12.82
C LEU A 110 6.25 10.26 14.20
N ARG A 111 7.05 10.09 15.25
CA ARG A 111 6.72 10.59 16.59
C ARG A 111 6.54 12.11 16.60
N GLY A 112 7.42 12.85 15.93
CA GLY A 112 7.31 14.30 15.79
C GLY A 112 6.01 14.72 15.09
N ALA A 113 5.63 14.05 14.01
CA ALA A 113 4.39 14.33 13.28
C ALA A 113 3.13 14.00 14.11
N LEU A 114 3.13 12.88 14.84
CA LEU A 114 2.02 12.53 15.74
C LEU A 114 1.94 13.45 16.96
N SER A 115 3.09 13.91 17.47
CA SER A 115 3.14 14.86 18.59
C SER A 115 2.55 16.21 18.20
N ASP A 116 2.81 16.68 16.97
CA ASP A 116 2.20 17.88 16.41
C ASP A 116 0.67 17.77 16.35
N ARG A 117 0.14 16.66 15.80
CA ARG A 117 -1.30 16.39 15.76
C ARG A 117 -1.92 16.26 17.15
N ALA A 118 -1.24 15.61 18.09
CA ALA A 118 -1.73 15.44 19.45
C ALA A 118 -1.82 16.77 20.21
N ARG A 119 -0.84 17.67 20.03
CA ARG A 119 -0.85 19.01 20.65
C ARG A 119 -1.99 19.88 20.16
N GLU A 120 -2.42 19.69 18.93
CA GLU A 120 -3.54 20.40 18.33
C GLU A 120 -4.89 19.71 18.58
N GLY A 121 -4.92 18.59 19.32
CA GLY A 121 -6.16 17.84 19.60
C GLY A 121 -6.74 17.13 18.38
N ARG A 122 -5.90 16.80 17.39
CA ARG A 122 -6.27 16.19 16.10
C ARG A 122 -6.04 14.68 16.03
N VAL A 123 -5.82 14.07 17.18
CA VAL A 123 -5.73 12.62 17.32
C VAL A 123 -7.00 12.17 18.02
N HIS A 124 -7.70 11.22 17.41
CA HIS A 124 -8.96 10.70 17.93
C HIS A 124 -8.89 9.18 18.02
N VAL A 125 -9.53 8.61 19.04
CA VAL A 125 -9.63 7.16 19.23
C VAL A 125 -11.10 6.77 19.18
N VAL A 126 -11.43 5.78 18.35
CA VAL A 126 -12.78 5.24 18.19
C VAL A 126 -12.82 3.76 18.58
N ASP A 127 -13.87 3.33 19.29
CA ASP A 127 -14.02 1.92 19.68
C ASP A 127 -14.39 1.05 18.47
N GLY A 128 -15.24 1.59 17.59
CA GLY A 128 -15.64 0.97 16.35
C GLY A 128 -16.25 1.99 15.38
N LEU A 129 -16.15 1.71 14.08
CA LEU A 129 -16.69 2.55 13.00
C LEU A 129 -17.94 1.95 12.34
N LEU A 130 -18.29 0.70 12.67
CA LEU A 130 -19.45 -0.02 12.17
C LEU A 130 -20.07 -0.89 13.27
N ASP A 131 -21.39 -0.81 13.41
CA ASP A 131 -22.17 -1.58 14.39
C ASP A 131 -22.77 -2.89 13.82
N GLY A 132 -22.28 -3.37 12.67
CA GLY A 132 -22.85 -4.56 12.03
C GLY A 132 -21.92 -5.31 11.09
N ASP A 133 -22.34 -6.52 10.73
CA ASP A 133 -21.53 -7.49 9.96
C ASP A 133 -21.46 -7.21 8.46
N ARG A 134 -22.02 -6.08 8.00
CA ARG A 134 -22.06 -5.73 6.57
C ARG A 134 -21.29 -4.43 6.31
N PRO A 135 -20.45 -4.38 5.26
CA PRO A 135 -19.76 -3.16 4.89
C PRO A 135 -20.77 -2.11 4.42
N SER A 136 -20.68 -0.90 4.95
CA SER A 136 -21.57 0.21 4.67
C SER A 136 -20.80 1.52 4.73
N THR A 137 -20.61 2.15 3.58
CA THR A 137 -19.90 3.44 3.44
C THR A 137 -20.63 4.55 4.18
N LYS A 138 -21.97 4.55 4.14
CA LYS A 138 -22.80 5.61 4.74
C LYS A 138 -22.68 5.64 6.26
N SER A 139 -22.71 4.49 6.92
CA SER A 139 -22.59 4.41 8.39
C SER A 139 -21.16 4.73 8.82
N ALA A 140 -20.16 4.18 8.14
CA ALA A 140 -18.76 4.46 8.46
C ALA A 140 -18.40 5.94 8.28
N LEU A 141 -18.92 6.60 7.23
CA LEU A 141 -18.72 8.03 7.02
C LEU A 141 -19.43 8.87 8.10
N ALA A 142 -20.63 8.47 8.53
CA ALA A 142 -21.32 9.14 9.63
C ALA A 142 -20.53 9.06 10.94
N ALA A 143 -19.99 7.89 11.28
CA ALA A 143 -19.13 7.70 12.44
C ALA A 143 -17.86 8.58 12.38
N VAL A 144 -17.18 8.66 11.22
CA VAL A 144 -16.04 9.57 11.04
C VAL A 144 -16.47 11.04 11.19
N ALA A 145 -17.63 11.41 10.66
CA ALA A 145 -18.15 12.78 10.73
C ALA A 145 -18.55 13.23 12.15
N HIS A 146 -18.84 12.29 13.05
CA HIS A 146 -19.05 12.58 14.47
C HIS A 146 -17.75 12.96 15.19
N VAL A 147 -16.61 12.53 14.67
CA VAL A 147 -15.29 12.76 15.27
C VAL A 147 -14.61 13.99 14.66
N THR A 148 -14.71 14.16 13.33
CA THR A 148 -14.05 15.24 12.61
C THR A 148 -14.90 15.76 11.45
N ASP A 149 -14.87 17.08 11.27
CA ASP A 149 -15.46 17.80 10.13
C ASP A 149 -14.44 18.14 9.05
N ARG A 150 -13.17 17.76 9.23
CA ARG A 150 -12.06 18.13 8.36
C ARG A 150 -12.04 17.31 7.06
N PRO A 151 -11.53 17.90 5.96
CA PRO A 151 -11.62 17.28 4.64
C PRO A 151 -10.69 16.08 4.44
N ARG A 152 -9.54 16.04 5.14
CA ARG A 152 -8.55 14.97 5.00
C ARG A 152 -8.34 14.24 6.31
N VAL A 153 -8.78 12.99 6.35
CA VAL A 153 -8.72 12.16 7.55
C VAL A 153 -7.89 10.92 7.27
N LEU A 154 -6.92 10.65 8.15
CA LEU A 154 -6.22 9.37 8.18
C LEU A 154 -6.92 8.45 9.16
N VAL A 155 -7.44 7.32 8.67
CA VAL A 155 -8.00 6.28 9.55
C VAL A 155 -7.02 5.12 9.64
N VAL A 156 -6.64 4.79 10.87
CA VAL A 156 -5.68 3.73 11.18
C VAL A 156 -6.42 2.51 11.76
N LEU A 157 -6.24 1.38 11.09
CA LEU A 157 -6.96 0.13 11.34
C LEU A 157 -5.99 -0.99 11.72
N GLU A 158 -6.53 -2.04 12.34
CA GLU A 158 -5.84 -3.32 12.44
C GLU A 158 -6.07 -4.13 11.15
N ARG A 159 -5.15 -5.05 10.80
CA ARG A 159 -5.27 -5.88 9.59
C ARG A 159 -6.52 -6.76 9.55
N GLY A 160 -7.16 -7.02 10.69
CA GLY A 160 -8.39 -7.82 10.78
C GLY A 160 -9.66 -7.08 10.38
N ASP A 161 -9.61 -5.75 10.26
CA ASP A 161 -10.81 -4.90 10.10
C ASP A 161 -11.25 -4.72 8.63
N ASP A 162 -11.42 -5.84 7.92
CA ASP A 162 -11.78 -5.85 6.49
C ASP A 162 -13.11 -5.15 6.20
N LEU A 163 -14.06 -5.21 7.13
CA LEU A 163 -15.37 -4.56 7.00
C LEU A 163 -15.23 -3.03 6.97
N ILE A 164 -14.41 -2.48 7.87
CA ILE A 164 -14.13 -1.04 7.94
C ILE A 164 -13.34 -0.61 6.70
N TRP A 165 -12.34 -1.40 6.31
CA TRP A 165 -11.53 -1.14 5.12
C TRP A 165 -12.39 -1.04 3.85
N ARG A 166 -13.27 -2.03 3.63
CA ARG A 166 -14.19 -2.03 2.47
C ARG A 166 -15.19 -0.88 2.52
N SER A 167 -15.59 -0.44 3.71
CA SER A 167 -16.55 0.65 3.90
C SER A 167 -15.96 2.03 3.63
N LEU A 168 -14.68 2.26 3.93
CA LEU A 168 -14.08 3.60 3.82
C LEU A 168 -13.21 3.81 2.58
N ARG A 169 -12.70 2.74 1.93
CA ARG A 169 -11.74 2.85 0.81
C ARG A 169 -12.21 3.65 -0.41
N ASN A 170 -13.52 3.88 -0.56
CA ASN A 170 -14.11 4.62 -1.67
C ASN A 170 -14.24 6.13 -1.40
N VAL A 171 -13.98 6.58 -0.18
CA VAL A 171 -14.17 7.98 0.23
C VAL A 171 -12.94 8.79 -0.11
N ALA A 172 -13.07 9.82 -0.95
CA ALA A 172 -11.93 10.59 -1.46
C ALA A 172 -11.13 11.36 -0.39
N GLY A 173 -11.79 11.79 0.70
CA GLY A 173 -11.16 12.51 1.81
C GLY A 173 -10.54 11.61 2.88
N VAL A 174 -10.73 10.29 2.80
CA VAL A 174 -10.26 9.33 3.80
C VAL A 174 -9.12 8.51 3.24
N HIS A 175 -7.97 8.57 3.91
CA HIS A 175 -6.87 7.67 3.65
C HIS A 175 -6.87 6.56 4.70
N LEU A 176 -6.72 5.31 4.26
CA LEU A 176 -6.68 4.15 5.15
C LEU A 176 -5.27 3.61 5.26
N LEU A 177 -4.84 3.31 6.49
CA LEU A 177 -3.60 2.60 6.73
C LEU A 177 -3.80 1.53 7.80
N ASN A 178 -3.04 0.45 7.66
CA ASN A 178 -2.84 -0.47 8.77
C ASN A 178 -1.82 0.12 9.74
N VAL A 179 -1.97 -0.19 11.03
CA VAL A 179 -1.09 0.29 12.10
C VAL A 179 0.39 -0.01 11.84
N ASP A 180 0.72 -1.13 11.19
CA ASP A 180 2.08 -1.55 10.89
C ASP A 180 2.72 -0.79 9.71
N GLN A 181 1.91 -0.11 8.90
CA GLN A 181 2.34 0.70 7.76
C GLN A 181 2.25 2.20 8.02
N LEU A 182 1.95 2.61 9.26
CA LEU A 182 1.86 4.02 9.62
C LEU A 182 3.17 4.75 9.32
N ASN A 183 3.08 5.85 8.59
CA ASN A 183 4.23 6.56 8.06
C ASN A 183 4.09 8.08 8.20
N THR A 184 5.21 8.79 8.08
CA THR A 184 5.26 10.24 8.29
C THR A 184 4.51 11.04 7.21
N TYR A 185 4.57 10.61 5.94
CA TYR A 185 3.91 11.33 4.84
C TYR A 185 2.39 11.39 5.01
N ASP A 186 1.76 10.26 5.28
CA ASP A 186 0.30 10.16 5.37
C ASP A 186 -0.24 10.90 6.61
N VAL A 187 0.50 10.90 7.73
CA VAL A 187 0.14 11.68 8.93
C VAL A 187 0.19 13.19 8.65
N LEU A 188 1.14 13.66 7.83
CA LEU A 188 1.25 15.08 7.49
C LEU A 188 0.27 15.52 6.41
N LEU A 189 -0.08 14.61 5.50
CA LEU A 189 -1.05 14.87 4.43
C LEU A 189 -2.47 15.03 4.97
N SER A 190 -2.77 14.36 6.08
CA SER A 190 -4.05 14.40 6.76
C SER A 190 -4.10 15.50 7.83
N ASP A 191 -5.30 16.06 7.98
CA ASP A 191 -5.57 17.07 8.99
C ASP A 191 -5.76 16.40 10.36
N ASP A 192 -6.59 15.36 10.40
CA ASP A 192 -6.90 14.57 11.60
C ASP A 192 -6.53 13.10 11.43
N VAL A 193 -6.14 12.48 12.55
CA VAL A 193 -5.76 11.07 12.62
C VAL A 193 -6.73 10.34 13.55
N VAL A 194 -7.46 9.38 13.02
CA VAL A 194 -8.45 8.57 13.74
C VAL A 194 -7.91 7.15 13.88
N PHE A 195 -7.69 6.71 15.11
CA PHE A 195 -7.30 5.33 15.42
C PHE A 195 -8.52 4.53 15.86
N THR A 196 -8.65 3.30 15.38
CA THR A 196 -9.46 2.32 16.11
C THR A 196 -8.75 1.95 17.41
N LYS A 197 -9.49 1.63 18.47
CA LYS A 197 -8.94 1.27 19.78
C LYS A 197 -7.92 0.13 19.68
N GLY A 198 -8.26 -0.94 18.95
CA GLY A 198 -7.35 -2.05 18.70
C GLY A 198 -6.05 -1.62 18.00
N ALA A 199 -6.16 -0.76 16.98
CA ALA A 199 -4.98 -0.20 16.30
C ALA A 199 -4.15 0.71 17.21
N PHE A 200 -4.78 1.51 18.08
CA PHE A 200 -4.09 2.37 19.03
C PHE A 200 -3.28 1.54 20.03
N ASP A 201 -3.91 0.53 20.64
CA ASP A 201 -3.26 -0.34 21.62
C ASP A 201 -2.09 -1.11 20.98
N ALA A 202 -2.29 -1.63 19.77
CA ALA A 202 -1.22 -2.29 19.00
C ALA A 202 -0.07 -1.33 18.65
N PHE A 203 -0.37 -0.07 18.34
CA PHE A 203 0.65 0.95 18.05
C PHE A 203 1.49 1.27 19.29
N VAL A 204 0.84 1.46 20.44
CA VAL A 204 1.50 1.80 21.71
C VAL A 204 2.31 0.63 22.26
N ALA A 205 1.81 -0.61 22.15
CA ALA A 205 2.56 -1.81 22.51
C ALA A 205 3.86 -1.96 21.71
N GLY A 206 3.91 -1.36 20.51
CA GLY A 206 5.05 -1.39 19.61
C GLY A 206 5.18 -2.74 18.88
N PRO A 207 6.22 -2.90 18.04
CA PRO A 207 6.46 -4.16 17.36
C PRO A 207 6.68 -5.26 18.40
N SER A 208 5.94 -6.37 18.30
CA SER A 208 6.17 -7.52 19.17
C SER A 208 7.65 -7.89 19.13
N VAL A 209 8.29 -7.90 20.30
CA VAL A 209 9.68 -8.33 20.46
C VAL A 209 9.70 -9.85 20.36
N GLY A 210 9.46 -10.35 19.15
CA GLY A 210 9.53 -11.74 18.76
C GLY A 210 10.53 -11.86 17.62
N LYS A 211 11.34 -12.92 17.65
CA LYS A 211 12.29 -13.29 16.60
C LYS A 211 11.51 -13.32 15.28
N SER A 212 11.74 -12.37 14.38
CA SER A 212 11.10 -12.39 13.07
C SER A 212 11.47 -13.71 12.40
N VAL A 213 10.46 -14.55 12.15
CA VAL A 213 10.62 -15.70 11.29
C VAL A 213 11.04 -15.13 9.95
N LYS A 214 12.27 -15.43 9.56
CA LYS A 214 12.86 -15.00 8.30
C LYS A 214 12.04 -15.70 7.21
N ALA A 215 11.04 -15.03 6.67
CA ALA A 215 10.25 -15.51 5.54
C ALA A 215 11.15 -15.48 4.29
N VAL A 216 12.01 -16.48 4.18
CA VAL A 216 12.67 -16.89 2.95
C VAL A 216 12.51 -18.40 2.90
N ALA A 217 11.31 -18.85 2.51
CA ALA A 217 11.16 -20.19 1.98
C ALA A 217 11.58 -20.12 0.50
N THR A 218 12.84 -20.43 0.23
CA THR A 218 13.22 -20.91 -1.10
C THR A 218 12.65 -22.30 -1.29
N SER A 219 12.04 -22.55 -2.45
CA SER A 219 11.32 -23.75 -2.86
C SER A 219 12.14 -25.06 -2.86
N THR A 220 13.37 -25.03 -2.38
CA THR A 220 14.32 -26.16 -2.40
C THR A 220 14.42 -26.90 -1.06
N GLU A 221 13.84 -26.38 0.03
CA GLU A 221 13.81 -27.07 1.33
C GLU A 221 12.47 -27.73 1.65
N ALA A 222 11.47 -27.62 0.76
CA ALA A 222 10.18 -28.31 0.89
C ALA A 222 10.22 -29.79 0.43
N GLU A 223 11.29 -30.22 -0.27
CA GLU A 223 11.46 -31.62 -0.68
C GLU A 223 12.35 -32.44 0.28
N ALA A 224 13.06 -31.79 1.22
CA ALA A 224 14.04 -32.46 2.09
C ALA A 224 13.50 -32.92 3.46
N VAL A 225 12.19 -32.79 3.71
CA VAL A 225 11.56 -33.18 4.99
C VAL A 225 10.61 -34.38 4.87
N VAL A 226 10.60 -35.07 3.72
CA VAL A 226 9.72 -36.23 3.49
C VAL A 226 10.42 -37.57 3.77
N ASP A 227 11.75 -37.61 3.87
CA ASP A 227 12.49 -38.85 4.10
C ASP A 227 13.33 -38.79 5.38
N THR A 228 12.70 -38.96 6.54
CA THR A 228 13.34 -39.61 7.70
C THR A 228 12.29 -40.05 8.71
N GLU A 229 11.79 -41.28 8.55
CA GLU A 229 11.18 -42.02 9.66
C GLU A 229 12.27 -42.33 10.71
N PRO A 230 12.06 -42.09 12.01
CA PRO A 230 12.82 -42.78 13.03
C PRO A 230 12.16 -44.14 13.32
N VAL A 231 12.92 -45.17 12.99
CA VAL A 231 12.75 -46.57 13.39
C VAL A 231 12.44 -46.67 14.88
N VAL A 232 11.26 -47.20 15.20
CA VAL A 232 10.93 -47.76 16.52
C VAL A 232 10.67 -49.24 16.30
N GLU A 233 11.56 -50.09 16.80
CA GLU A 233 11.34 -51.54 16.90
C GLU A 233 10.11 -51.82 17.81
N PRO A 234 9.16 -52.66 17.38
CA PRO A 234 8.21 -53.26 18.31
C PRO A 234 8.53 -54.75 18.52
N GLN A 235 8.70 -55.13 19.78
CA GLN A 235 8.67 -56.52 20.22
C GLN A 235 7.26 -57.11 19.99
N ALA A 236 7.24 -58.33 19.47
CA ALA A 236 6.03 -59.10 19.14
C ALA A 236 5.39 -59.74 20.38
N VAL A 237 4.05 -59.72 20.49
CA VAL A 237 3.24 -60.86 20.98
C VAL A 237 1.79 -60.81 20.42
N ALA A 238 1.46 -61.83 19.63
CA ALA A 238 0.21 -62.61 19.46
C ALA A 238 -1.19 -62.04 19.13
N GLU A 239 -1.83 -62.80 18.23
CA GLU A 239 -3.25 -63.20 18.10
C GLU A 239 -4.26 -62.34 17.30
N THR A 240 -4.56 -62.83 16.09
CA THR A 240 -5.79 -62.70 15.26
C THR A 240 -7.04 -63.30 15.94
N PRO A 241 -8.28 -63.24 15.36
CA PRO A 241 -8.79 -62.51 14.18
C PRO A 241 -10.17 -61.81 14.41
N ALA A 242 -10.70 -61.10 13.40
CA ALA A 242 -12.03 -61.32 12.79
C ALA A 242 -12.80 -60.04 12.37
N VAL A 243 -13.04 -59.96 11.05
CA VAL A 243 -14.30 -59.60 10.33
C VAL A 243 -14.86 -58.17 10.46
N VAL A 244 -15.10 -57.53 9.30
CA VAL A 244 -16.37 -56.94 8.80
C VAL A 244 -16.05 -55.94 7.67
N GLU A 245 -16.30 -56.34 6.41
CA GLU A 245 -16.81 -55.49 5.32
C GLU A 245 -18.34 -55.37 5.45
N PRO A 246 -19.11 -54.56 4.67
CA PRO A 246 -18.78 -53.66 3.54
C PRO A 246 -19.40 -52.24 3.73
N GLN A 247 -19.27 -51.24 2.85
CA GLN A 247 -20.07 -51.06 1.62
C GLN A 247 -19.63 -49.81 0.84
N ALA A 248 -19.64 -49.97 -0.48
CA ALA A 248 -19.49 -48.94 -1.50
C ALA A 248 -20.86 -48.36 -1.90
N VAL A 249 -20.90 -47.08 -2.27
CA VAL A 249 -21.88 -46.54 -3.23
C VAL A 249 -21.15 -45.54 -4.14
N ALA A 250 -21.37 -45.70 -5.45
CA ALA A 250 -21.02 -44.85 -6.58
C ALA A 250 -21.55 -43.40 -6.39
N GLU A 251 -21.14 -42.36 -7.11
CA GLU A 251 -21.15 -42.22 -8.57
C GLU A 251 -20.50 -40.87 -8.97
N THR A 252 -19.93 -40.83 -10.18
CA THR A 252 -19.16 -39.76 -10.82
C THR A 252 -19.96 -38.50 -11.22
N PRO A 253 -19.28 -37.35 -11.49
CA PRO A 253 -19.90 -36.05 -11.74
C PRO A 253 -20.18 -35.79 -13.22
N ALA A 254 -21.22 -35.01 -13.51
CA ALA A 254 -21.52 -34.51 -14.85
C ALA A 254 -21.30 -32.98 -14.94
N VAL A 255 -20.53 -32.64 -15.97
CA VAL A 255 -20.13 -31.33 -16.50
C VAL A 255 -21.33 -30.55 -17.04
N VAL A 256 -21.37 -29.23 -16.82
CA VAL A 256 -22.16 -28.27 -17.64
C VAL A 256 -21.30 -27.05 -17.96
N GLU A 257 -21.08 -26.83 -19.25
CA GLU A 257 -20.46 -25.66 -19.88
C GLU A 257 -21.47 -24.51 -20.10
N PRO A 258 -21.00 -23.28 -20.43
CA PRO A 258 -21.74 -22.03 -20.23
C PRO A 258 -22.47 -21.50 -21.49
N GLN A 259 -23.53 -20.73 -21.27
CA GLN A 259 -24.22 -19.85 -22.23
C GLN A 259 -24.57 -18.56 -21.46
N ALA A 260 -24.69 -17.35 -21.99
CA ALA A 260 -24.36 -16.69 -23.24
C ALA A 260 -24.57 -15.18 -22.95
N VAL A 261 -23.87 -14.35 -23.71
CA VAL A 261 -23.85 -12.88 -23.64
C VAL A 261 -25.16 -12.28 -24.16
N ALA A 262 -25.66 -11.22 -23.53
CA ALA A 262 -26.66 -10.32 -24.11
C ALA A 262 -26.37 -8.87 -23.70
N GLU A 263 -26.15 -8.04 -24.69
CA GLU A 263 -26.02 -6.58 -24.65
C GLU A 263 -27.39 -5.91 -24.45
N THR A 264 -27.45 -4.79 -23.72
CA THR A 264 -28.47 -3.75 -23.93
C THR A 264 -28.01 -2.37 -23.43
N GLU A 265 -27.92 -1.47 -24.41
CA GLU A 265 -28.37 -0.06 -24.45
C GLU A 265 -27.99 0.98 -23.39
N THR A 266 -27.16 1.91 -23.85
CA THR A 266 -26.99 3.32 -23.46
C THR A 266 -28.25 4.15 -23.74
N PRO A 267 -28.64 5.12 -22.88
CA PRO A 267 -29.53 6.20 -23.29
C PRO A 267 -28.77 7.49 -23.59
N ALA A 268 -29.28 8.17 -24.61
CA ALA A 268 -28.74 9.37 -25.25
C ALA A 268 -28.93 10.65 -24.42
N VAL A 269 -28.02 11.58 -24.67
CA VAL A 269 -28.01 12.97 -24.22
C VAL A 269 -29.05 13.76 -25.02
N ALA A 270 -29.97 14.44 -24.33
CA ALA A 270 -30.87 15.42 -24.91
C ALA A 270 -30.30 16.83 -24.70
N GLU A 271 -29.97 17.46 -25.82
CA GLU A 271 -29.61 18.87 -25.99
C GLU A 271 -30.92 19.65 -26.20
N THR A 272 -31.21 20.60 -25.31
CA THR A 272 -32.29 21.58 -25.50
C THR A 272 -31.70 22.98 -25.43
N THR A 273 -31.87 23.67 -26.55
CA THR A 273 -31.63 25.08 -26.85
C THR A 273 -32.41 26.02 -25.95
N ASP A 274 -31.75 27.02 -25.37
CA ASP A 274 -32.37 28.25 -24.87
C ASP A 274 -31.85 29.43 -25.71
N GLU A 275 -32.72 29.91 -26.60
CA GLU A 275 -32.62 31.21 -27.27
C GLU A 275 -33.95 31.94 -27.05
N GLU A 276 -33.87 33.17 -26.51
CA GLU A 276 -34.76 34.35 -26.68
C GLU A 276 -35.25 35.05 -25.39
N GLY A 277 -35.09 36.38 -25.39
CA GLY A 277 -35.93 37.34 -24.66
C GLY A 277 -35.23 38.07 -23.50
N SER A 278 -34.58 39.22 -23.73
CA SER A 278 -35.22 40.55 -23.73
C SER A 278 -35.99 40.91 -22.45
N SER A 279 -35.32 41.50 -21.47
CA SER A 279 -35.66 42.75 -20.73
C SER A 279 -34.77 42.90 -19.51
#